data_AF-A0A6L9SRI8-F1
#
_entry.id   AF-A0A6L9SRI8-F1
#
_cell.length_a   1.000
_cell.length_b   1.000
_cell.length_c   1.000
_cell.angle_alpha   90.00
_cell.angle_beta   90.00
_cell.angle_gamma   90.00
#
_symmetry.space_group_name_H-M   'P 1'
#
loop_
_entity.id
_entity.type
_entity.pdbx_description
1 polymer ?
#
loop_
_entity_poly.entity_id
_entity_poly.type
_entity_poly.pdbx_seq_one_letter_code
_entity_poly.pdbx_strand_id
1 'polypeptide(L)'
;MPSNVEADVMACSPLLCGWNPYPQNIPAIYWAWMRARYGGGEAMTKQGQALYVGIQRYEHHEDLRCCRADAEAMAGALRFDCEGHPNWETTVLVDGAGDVVDGKSFRDEVGRMLRTADHDNVLLYYSGHAFRLDDGDLLLASYEDDPSAADEERAGLRFSELVRDVRDHEGMFRSVVVILDCCNAGALAGVDLPRDMAVLAAARDGEAARESGAHGRFTDAMLMCLDGASADVYGNVSVVSLFSNVSAALAADGRGAQRPMLKAFLDRDIVLKRTRTGITEEMMTRLVEAKDPRGNGTRPVFASAASVFKPYAQMEAPLPADGGRPSRSPDDRPEDFTPHQKLMDEMKTWRNAYLIDIVNEKGEPTDLFWAVVDGGSIRLTPRGAYYFDLMKRQSGMR
;
A
#
# COMPACT_ATOMS: atom_id res chain seq x y z
N MET A 1 18.46 53.56 -18.29
CA MET A 1 17.30 53.62 -17.36
C MET A 1 16.09 54.14 -18.14
N PRO A 2 14.88 53.60 -17.94
CA PRO A 2 14.51 52.19 -17.83
C PRO A 2 13.46 51.76 -18.89
N SER A 3 13.19 50.44 -18.88
CA SER A 3 11.95 49.69 -19.15
C SER A 3 11.13 49.92 -20.44
N ASN A 4 10.96 48.86 -21.24
CA ASN A 4 9.75 48.03 -21.12
C ASN A 4 9.93 46.65 -21.76
N VAL A 5 9.19 45.71 -21.17
CA VAL A 5 9.11 44.27 -21.41
C VAL A 5 8.20 43.99 -22.59
N GLU A 6 8.62 43.09 -23.49
CA GLU A 6 7.68 42.27 -24.25
C GLU A 6 8.27 40.87 -24.48
N ALA A 7 7.36 39.91 -24.46
CA ALA A 7 7.58 38.48 -24.41
C ALA A 7 8.17 37.93 -25.73
N ASP A 8 8.96 36.86 -25.63
CA ASP A 8 9.05 35.94 -26.75
C ASP A 8 9.13 34.49 -26.30
N VAL A 9 8.27 33.70 -26.93
CA VAL A 9 7.98 32.30 -26.69
C VAL A 9 9.07 31.47 -27.36
N MET A 10 9.96 30.84 -26.58
CA MET A 10 10.95 29.92 -27.15
C MET A 10 10.42 28.49 -27.10
N ALA A 11 9.97 28.01 -28.26
CA ALA A 11 9.73 26.61 -28.55
C ALA A 11 11.04 25.81 -28.38
N CYS A 12 11.01 24.79 -27.51
CA CYS A 12 12.13 23.87 -27.34
C CYS A 12 12.03 22.74 -28.37
N SER A 13 13.03 22.65 -29.24
CA SER A 13 13.18 21.63 -30.28
C SER A 13 13.57 20.26 -29.68
N PRO A 14 13.05 19.12 -30.18
CA PRO A 14 13.33 17.80 -29.64
C PRO A 14 14.48 17.14 -30.41
N LEU A 15 15.73 17.44 -30.04
CA LEU A 15 16.89 16.70 -30.51
C LEU A 15 17.91 16.61 -29.37
N LEU A 16 18.01 15.42 -28.77
CA LEU A 16 19.17 14.78 -28.12
C LEU A 16 18.68 13.73 -27.10
N CYS A 17 18.09 12.64 -27.62
CA CYS A 17 18.01 11.37 -26.89
C CYS A 17 18.77 10.34 -27.73
N GLY A 18 20.04 10.15 -27.39
CA GLY A 18 20.87 9.08 -27.92
C GLY A 18 21.93 8.76 -26.90
N TRP A 19 22.19 7.46 -26.73
CA TRP A 19 23.23 6.79 -25.93
C TRP A 19 22.75 6.11 -24.64
N ASN A 20 22.31 4.86 -24.80
CA ASN A 20 22.24 3.81 -23.77
C ASN A 20 23.32 2.77 -24.11
N PRO A 21 24.34 2.53 -23.26
CA PRO A 21 25.31 1.46 -23.49
C PRO A 21 25.15 0.34 -22.45
N TYR A 22 24.21 -0.58 -22.64
CA TYR A 22 24.28 -1.92 -22.05
C TYR A 22 23.71 -2.98 -23.02
N PRO A 23 24.37 -4.15 -23.19
CA PRO A 23 23.92 -5.16 -24.14
C PRO A 23 22.63 -5.82 -23.65
N GLN A 24 21.60 -5.73 -24.48
CA GLN A 24 20.32 -6.41 -24.33
C GLN A 24 20.48 -7.90 -24.66
N ASN A 25 20.33 -8.75 -23.66
CA ASN A 25 19.90 -10.13 -23.87
C ASN A 25 19.17 -10.63 -22.62
N ILE A 26 17.95 -10.14 -22.42
CA ILE A 26 16.96 -10.76 -21.54
C ILE A 26 15.81 -11.17 -22.46
N PRO A 27 15.41 -12.46 -22.49
CA PRO A 27 14.38 -12.93 -23.43
C PRO A 27 13.07 -12.14 -23.26
N ALA A 28 12.52 -11.60 -24.35
CA ALA A 28 11.30 -10.79 -24.34
C ALA A 28 10.07 -11.47 -23.68
N ILE A 29 10.06 -12.81 -23.63
CA ILE A 29 9.04 -13.63 -22.96
C ILE A 29 9.09 -13.49 -21.43
N TYR A 30 10.28 -13.27 -20.86
CA TYR A 30 10.49 -13.11 -19.42
C TYR A 30 9.92 -11.78 -18.90
N TRP A 31 10.09 -10.69 -19.66
CA TRP A 31 9.48 -9.39 -19.35
C TRP A 31 7.96 -9.39 -19.52
N ALA A 32 7.42 -10.15 -20.48
CA ALA A 32 5.96 -10.33 -20.62
C ALA A 32 5.36 -11.10 -19.42
N TRP A 33 6.05 -12.13 -18.93
CA TRP A 33 5.59 -12.93 -17.78
C TRP A 33 5.73 -12.19 -16.44
N MET A 34 6.80 -11.41 -16.23
CA MET A 34 6.97 -10.58 -15.03
C MET A 34 5.97 -9.41 -14.97
N ARG A 35 5.71 -8.72 -16.09
CA ARG A 35 4.67 -7.67 -16.17
C ARG A 35 3.29 -8.22 -15.83
N ALA A 36 2.97 -9.42 -16.29
CA ALA A 36 1.69 -10.08 -16.01
C ALA A 36 1.53 -10.57 -14.55
N ARG A 37 2.62 -10.69 -13.77
CA ARG A 37 2.59 -11.32 -12.43
C ARG A 37 2.92 -10.37 -11.27
N TYR A 38 3.72 -9.32 -11.49
CA TYR A 38 4.20 -8.41 -10.43
C TYR A 38 4.27 -6.92 -10.83
N GLY A 39 3.79 -6.53 -12.03
CA GLY A 39 3.45 -5.15 -12.39
C GLY A 39 4.45 -4.06 -11.98
N GLY A 40 5.63 -4.01 -12.60
CA GLY A 40 6.49 -2.84 -12.61
C GLY A 40 6.87 -2.51 -14.06
N GLY A 41 6.41 -1.37 -14.58
CA GLY A 41 6.90 -0.79 -15.84
C GLY A 41 5.96 -0.76 -17.06
N GLU A 42 4.67 -1.07 -16.90
CA GLU A 42 3.63 -0.52 -17.80
C GLU A 42 2.83 0.50 -16.99
N ALA A 43 2.44 1.62 -17.60
CA ALA A 43 1.50 2.54 -16.97
C ALA A 43 0.30 1.72 -16.47
N MET A 44 0.17 1.60 -15.15
CA MET A 44 -0.84 0.72 -14.56
C MET A 44 -2.21 1.17 -15.05
N THR A 45 -2.92 0.26 -15.71
CA THR A 45 -4.36 0.33 -15.82
C THR A 45 -4.90 0.39 -14.39
N LYS A 46 -5.65 1.46 -14.10
CA LYS A 46 -6.53 1.62 -12.93
C LYS A 46 -6.93 0.27 -12.30
N GLN A 47 -6.79 0.14 -10.98
CA GLN A 47 -7.13 -1.06 -10.21
C GLN A 47 -8.61 -1.40 -10.18
N GLY A 48 -9.47 -0.41 -10.33
CA GLY A 48 -10.88 -0.62 -10.62
C GLY A 48 -11.79 0.49 -10.18
N GLN A 49 -13.08 0.17 -10.00
CA GLN A 49 -14.12 1.12 -9.64
C GLN A 49 -14.35 1.10 -8.14
N ALA A 50 -14.47 2.29 -7.56
CA ALA A 50 -14.69 2.45 -6.14
C ALA A 50 -15.84 3.42 -5.87
N LEU A 51 -16.78 3.00 -5.04
CA LEU A 51 -17.87 3.81 -4.50
C LEU A 51 -17.61 4.07 -3.02
N TYR A 52 -17.51 5.34 -2.64
CA TYR A 52 -17.35 5.78 -1.26
C TYR A 52 -18.63 6.46 -0.81
N VAL A 53 -19.32 5.86 0.14
CA VAL A 53 -20.58 6.32 0.68
C VAL A 53 -20.35 6.83 2.10
N GLY A 54 -20.72 8.07 2.36
CA GLY A 54 -20.62 8.69 3.68
C GLY A 54 -21.92 9.39 4.02
N ILE A 55 -22.69 8.85 4.96
CA ILE A 55 -24.00 9.37 5.33
C ILE A 55 -23.95 9.89 6.75
N GLN A 56 -24.01 11.20 6.86
CA GLN A 56 -23.92 11.93 8.12
C GLN A 56 -25.28 12.43 8.61
N ARG A 57 -26.20 12.78 7.70
CA ARG A 57 -27.54 13.24 8.08
C ARG A 57 -28.60 12.15 7.93
N TYR A 58 -29.56 12.15 8.83
CA TYR A 58 -30.67 11.18 8.84
C TYR A 58 -31.99 11.85 9.22
N GLU A 59 -33.11 11.39 8.63
CA GLU A 59 -34.45 11.92 8.92
C GLU A 59 -35.01 11.41 10.25
N HIS A 60 -34.77 10.15 10.55
CA HIS A 60 -35.29 9.47 11.74
C HIS A 60 -34.18 9.12 12.78
N HIS A 61 -32.92 9.23 12.35
CA HIS A 61 -31.61 9.05 13.03
C HIS A 61 -31.13 10.19 13.94
N GLU A 62 -30.20 9.95 14.88
CA GLU A 62 -29.24 11.00 15.23
C GLU A 62 -28.18 11.18 14.13
N ASP A 63 -27.88 12.43 13.78
CA ASP A 63 -26.81 12.77 12.83
C ASP A 63 -25.42 12.39 13.36
N LEU A 64 -24.56 11.93 12.45
CA LEU A 64 -23.13 11.71 12.67
C LEU A 64 -22.32 12.96 12.28
N ARG A 65 -21.01 12.95 12.48
CA ARG A 65 -20.16 14.14 12.25
C ARG A 65 -19.00 13.89 11.28
N CYS A 66 -18.52 12.66 11.19
CA CYS A 66 -17.31 12.34 10.44
C CYS A 66 -17.55 11.59 9.12
N CYS A 67 -18.72 10.97 8.91
CA CYS A 67 -18.92 10.02 7.81
C CYS A 67 -18.66 10.60 6.41
N ARG A 68 -19.05 11.85 6.18
CA ARG A 68 -18.74 12.56 4.93
C ARG A 68 -17.23 12.74 4.75
N ALA A 69 -16.55 13.26 5.77
CA ALA A 69 -15.12 13.52 5.73
C ALA A 69 -14.32 12.21 5.58
N ASP A 70 -14.80 11.13 6.18
CA ASP A 70 -14.20 9.81 6.08
C ASP A 70 -14.27 9.25 4.65
N ALA A 71 -15.45 9.32 4.01
CA ALA A 71 -15.63 8.89 2.63
C ALA A 71 -14.77 9.72 1.65
N GLU A 72 -14.73 11.04 1.82
CA GLU A 72 -13.90 11.95 1.01
C GLU A 72 -12.39 11.66 1.21
N ALA A 73 -11.94 11.40 2.44
CA ALA A 73 -10.55 11.10 2.74
C ALA A 73 -10.10 9.75 2.20
N MET A 74 -10.92 8.70 2.36
CA MET A 74 -10.65 7.37 1.81
C MET A 74 -10.62 7.41 0.27
N ALA A 75 -11.56 8.12 -0.35
CA ALA A 75 -11.55 8.40 -1.78
C ALA A 75 -10.24 9.06 -2.22
N GLY A 76 -9.82 10.12 -1.54
CA GLY A 76 -8.55 10.80 -1.83
C GLY A 76 -7.33 9.91 -1.67
N ALA A 77 -7.28 9.11 -0.60
CA ALA A 77 -6.15 8.24 -0.26
C ALA A 77 -5.94 7.12 -1.28
N LEU A 78 -7.01 6.60 -1.88
CA LEU A 78 -6.96 5.51 -2.84
C LEU A 78 -7.01 5.98 -4.30
N ARG A 79 -7.37 7.23 -4.58
CA ARG A 79 -7.48 7.74 -5.96
C ARG A 79 -6.19 7.62 -6.77
N PHE A 80 -5.03 7.81 -6.13
CA PHE A 80 -3.72 7.75 -6.76
C PHE A 80 -2.77 6.79 -6.01
N ASP A 81 -1.83 6.20 -6.75
CA ASP A 81 -0.71 5.48 -6.15
C ASP A 81 0.39 6.44 -5.65
N CYS A 82 1.48 5.89 -5.12
CA CYS A 82 2.62 6.68 -4.62
C CYS A 82 3.49 7.36 -5.69
N GLU A 83 3.24 7.07 -6.97
CA GLU A 83 3.88 7.70 -8.11
C GLU A 83 2.97 8.77 -8.74
N GLY A 84 1.72 8.88 -8.27
CA GLY A 84 0.73 9.84 -8.75
C GLY A 84 -0.10 9.32 -9.92
N HIS A 85 0.00 8.04 -10.27
CA HIS A 85 -0.83 7.44 -11.31
C HIS A 85 -2.25 7.17 -10.81
N PRO A 86 -3.27 7.25 -11.68
CA PRO A 86 -4.63 6.86 -11.32
C PRO A 86 -4.70 5.43 -10.79
N ASN A 87 -5.25 5.25 -9.60
CA ASN A 87 -5.36 3.95 -8.94
C ASN A 87 -6.82 3.44 -8.95
N TRP A 88 -7.81 4.21 -8.49
CA TRP A 88 -9.23 3.84 -8.59
C TRP A 88 -10.06 4.92 -9.29
N GLU A 89 -10.99 4.51 -10.17
CA GLU A 89 -12.06 5.42 -10.61
C GLU A 89 -13.05 5.56 -9.47
N THR A 90 -13.14 6.79 -8.97
CA THR A 90 -13.74 7.06 -7.67
C THR A 90 -15.06 7.79 -7.86
N THR A 91 -16.14 7.20 -7.34
CA THR A 91 -17.44 7.84 -7.15
C THR A 91 -17.63 8.10 -5.65
N VAL A 92 -18.02 9.31 -5.26
CA VAL A 92 -18.27 9.69 -3.86
C VAL A 92 -19.72 10.09 -3.72
N LEU A 93 -20.46 9.38 -2.86
CA LEU A 93 -21.87 9.59 -2.58
C LEU A 93 -22.00 10.01 -1.11
N VAL A 94 -22.13 11.32 -0.87
CA VAL A 94 -22.17 11.93 0.47
C VAL A 94 -23.29 12.97 0.56
N ASP A 95 -23.81 13.21 1.76
CA ASP A 95 -24.78 14.29 2.00
C ASP A 95 -24.15 15.70 1.85
N GLY A 96 -24.94 16.64 1.32
CA GLY A 96 -24.47 17.97 0.88
C GLY A 96 -25.35 19.14 1.33
N ALA A 97 -25.08 20.34 0.79
CA ALA A 97 -25.86 21.55 1.09
C ALA A 97 -27.25 21.54 0.42
N GLY A 98 -28.10 20.59 0.82
CA GLY A 98 -29.43 20.31 0.28
C GLY A 98 -29.61 18.87 -0.19
N ASP A 99 -28.51 18.18 -0.55
CA ASP A 99 -28.55 16.82 -1.08
C ASP A 99 -28.48 15.76 0.03
N VAL A 100 -29.24 14.68 -0.12
CA VAL A 100 -29.27 13.52 0.78
C VAL A 100 -28.91 12.25 0.03
N VAL A 101 -28.38 11.27 0.75
CA VAL A 101 -28.13 9.93 0.20
C VAL A 101 -29.33 9.06 0.56
N ASP A 102 -30.31 9.06 -0.33
CA ASP A 102 -31.52 8.26 -0.18
C ASP A 102 -31.27 6.77 -0.53
N GLY A 103 -32.15 5.88 -0.09
CA GLY A 103 -31.97 4.43 -0.27
C GLY A 103 -31.93 4.03 -1.75
N LYS A 104 -32.68 4.75 -2.59
CA LYS A 104 -32.75 4.50 -4.04
C LYS A 104 -31.42 4.83 -4.71
N SER A 105 -30.89 6.03 -4.49
CA SER A 105 -29.62 6.50 -5.05
C SER A 105 -28.45 5.62 -4.58
N PHE A 106 -28.46 5.19 -3.32
CA PHE A 106 -27.47 4.26 -2.81
C PHE A 106 -27.49 2.92 -3.57
N ARG A 107 -28.65 2.27 -3.71
CA ARG A 107 -28.81 1.04 -4.49
C ARG A 107 -28.45 1.21 -5.97
N ASP A 108 -28.89 2.31 -6.58
CA ASP A 108 -28.63 2.61 -7.99
C ASP A 108 -27.13 2.73 -8.27
N GLU A 109 -26.37 3.41 -7.40
CA GLU A 109 -24.92 3.58 -7.53
C GLU A 109 -24.17 2.26 -7.29
N VAL A 110 -24.58 1.46 -6.31
CA VAL A 110 -24.01 0.10 -6.10
C VAL A 110 -24.22 -0.76 -7.34
N GLY A 111 -25.45 -0.83 -7.85
CA GLY A 111 -25.77 -1.59 -9.04
C GLY A 111 -25.03 -1.07 -10.28
N ARG A 112 -24.91 0.25 -10.43
CA ARG A 112 -24.14 0.86 -11.52
C ARG A 112 -22.68 0.42 -11.46
N MET A 113 -22.03 0.56 -10.31
CA MET A 113 -20.63 0.18 -10.10
C MET A 113 -20.39 -1.30 -10.44
N LEU A 114 -21.25 -2.21 -9.98
CA LEU A 114 -21.13 -3.65 -10.28
C LEU A 114 -21.27 -3.95 -11.78
N ARG A 115 -22.22 -3.30 -12.47
CA ARG A 115 -22.46 -3.50 -13.91
C ARG A 115 -21.38 -2.89 -14.80
N THR A 116 -20.70 -1.84 -14.35
CA THR A 116 -19.73 -1.13 -15.20
C THR A 116 -18.29 -1.53 -14.96
N ALA A 117 -18.02 -2.45 -14.02
CA ALA A 117 -16.66 -2.79 -13.58
C ALA A 117 -15.73 -3.35 -14.67
N ASP A 118 -16.24 -3.93 -15.76
CA ASP A 118 -15.47 -4.38 -16.95
C ASP A 118 -14.21 -5.22 -16.62
N HIS A 119 -14.38 -6.25 -15.79
CA HIS A 119 -13.31 -7.14 -15.29
C HIS A 119 -12.23 -6.48 -14.40
N ASP A 120 -12.45 -5.25 -13.95
CA ASP A 120 -11.67 -4.61 -12.89
C ASP A 120 -12.04 -5.14 -11.49
N ASN A 121 -11.34 -4.69 -10.45
CA ASN A 121 -11.78 -4.86 -9.07
C ASN A 121 -12.88 -3.84 -8.70
N VAL A 122 -13.69 -4.17 -7.70
CA VAL A 122 -14.73 -3.30 -7.17
C VAL A 122 -14.48 -3.01 -5.69
N LEU A 123 -14.64 -1.77 -5.27
CA LEU A 123 -14.51 -1.35 -3.87
C LEU A 123 -15.76 -0.58 -3.43
N LEU A 124 -16.46 -1.06 -2.41
CA LEU A 124 -17.47 -0.30 -1.68
C LEU A 124 -16.88 0.12 -0.33
N TYR A 125 -16.83 1.41 -0.06
CA TYR A 125 -16.60 1.96 1.27
C TYR A 125 -17.90 2.58 1.78
N TYR A 126 -18.34 2.23 2.99
CA TYR A 126 -19.52 2.80 3.63
C TYR A 126 -19.16 3.30 5.03
N SER A 127 -19.51 4.56 5.32
CA SER A 127 -19.46 5.16 6.66
C SER A 127 -20.83 5.74 7.01
N GLY A 128 -21.41 5.28 8.12
CA GLY A 128 -22.77 5.64 8.52
C GLY A 128 -23.36 4.71 9.59
N HIS A 129 -24.66 4.86 9.86
CA HIS A 129 -25.39 3.98 10.76
C HIS A 129 -25.65 2.62 10.14
N ALA A 130 -25.56 1.56 10.95
CA ALA A 130 -25.96 0.24 10.53
C ALA A 130 -26.75 -0.48 11.63
N PHE A 131 -27.74 -1.26 11.20
CA PHE A 131 -28.71 -1.91 12.06
C PHE A 131 -28.74 -3.40 11.79
N ARG A 132 -28.87 -4.18 12.88
CA ARG A 132 -29.14 -5.61 12.78
C ARG A 132 -30.65 -5.80 12.70
N LEU A 133 -31.12 -6.45 11.65
CA LEU A 133 -32.53 -6.77 11.43
C LEU A 133 -32.94 -8.04 12.21
N ASP A 134 -34.24 -8.30 12.32
CA ASP A 134 -34.80 -9.44 13.05
C ASP A 134 -34.40 -10.78 12.42
N ASP A 135 -34.25 -10.82 11.10
CA ASP A 135 -33.74 -11.97 10.35
C ASP A 135 -32.22 -12.18 10.51
N GLY A 136 -31.55 -11.27 11.22
CA GLY A 136 -30.12 -11.29 11.50
C GLY A 136 -29.24 -10.65 10.42
N ASP A 137 -29.83 -10.10 9.35
CA ASP A 137 -29.11 -9.35 8.32
C ASP A 137 -28.58 -8.01 8.84
N LEU A 138 -27.57 -7.48 8.16
CA LEU A 138 -27.03 -6.14 8.41
C LEU A 138 -27.65 -5.16 7.41
N LEU A 139 -28.26 -4.10 7.89
CA LEU A 139 -28.76 -3.01 7.06
C LEU A 139 -27.84 -1.79 7.20
N LEU A 140 -27.36 -1.29 6.06
CA LEU A 140 -26.62 -0.04 5.94
C LEU A 140 -27.64 1.08 5.72
N ALA A 141 -27.80 1.96 6.71
CA ALA A 141 -28.87 2.95 6.72
C ALA A 141 -28.66 4.02 5.63
N SER A 142 -29.76 4.45 5.00
CA SER A 142 -29.82 5.65 4.16
C SER A 142 -30.40 6.83 4.94
N TYR A 143 -30.48 8.01 4.32
CA TYR A 143 -31.00 9.22 4.96
C TYR A 143 -32.40 9.03 5.57
N GLU A 144 -33.33 8.43 4.82
CA GLU A 144 -34.74 8.25 5.17
C GLU A 144 -35.04 6.94 5.89
N ASP A 145 -34.00 6.19 6.30
CA ASP A 145 -34.18 4.92 6.99
C ASP A 145 -34.78 5.12 8.40
N ASP A 146 -35.91 4.45 8.68
CA ASP A 146 -36.60 4.46 9.96
C ASP A 146 -36.47 3.12 10.70
N PRO A 147 -35.51 2.99 11.63
CA PRO A 147 -35.39 1.89 12.59
C PRO A 147 -36.62 1.53 13.43
N SER A 148 -37.67 2.34 13.44
CA SER A 148 -38.96 1.98 14.07
C SER A 148 -39.93 1.30 13.09
N ALA A 149 -39.68 1.39 11.78
CA ALA A 149 -40.47 0.72 10.76
C ALA A 149 -40.21 -0.80 10.75
N ALA A 150 -41.13 -1.55 10.16
CA ALA A 150 -40.94 -2.98 9.92
C ALA A 150 -39.73 -3.22 9.00
N ASP A 151 -39.03 -4.34 9.18
CA ASP A 151 -37.80 -4.66 8.47
C ASP A 151 -37.95 -4.62 6.93
N GLU A 152 -39.12 -4.94 6.39
CA GLU A 152 -39.42 -4.90 4.95
C GLU A 152 -39.62 -3.48 4.40
N GLU A 153 -39.88 -2.50 5.26
CA GLU A 153 -40.13 -1.10 4.92
C GLU A 153 -38.86 -0.24 5.07
N ARG A 154 -37.77 -0.82 5.57
CA ARG A 154 -36.49 -0.14 5.79
C ARG A 154 -35.87 0.32 4.47
N ALA A 155 -35.50 1.59 4.40
CA ALA A 155 -35.04 2.24 3.17
C ALA A 155 -33.58 1.93 2.83
N GLY A 156 -32.77 1.56 3.84
CA GLY A 156 -31.34 1.27 3.67
C GLY A 156 -31.02 0.06 2.79
N LEU A 157 -29.73 -0.19 2.59
CA LEU A 157 -29.23 -1.32 1.81
C LEU A 157 -28.96 -2.52 2.72
N ARG A 158 -29.67 -3.63 2.47
CA ARG A 158 -29.39 -4.90 3.15
C ARG A 158 -28.08 -5.50 2.65
N PHE A 159 -27.26 -6.02 3.54
CA PHE A 159 -25.99 -6.64 3.17
C PHE A 159 -26.21 -7.95 2.39
N SER A 160 -27.27 -8.69 2.72
CA SER A 160 -27.68 -9.86 1.92
C SER A 160 -28.11 -9.50 0.50
N GLU A 161 -28.70 -8.31 0.29
CA GLU A 161 -29.03 -7.76 -1.02
C GLU A 161 -27.74 -7.45 -1.80
N LEU A 162 -26.78 -6.74 -1.19
CA LEU A 162 -25.47 -6.49 -1.79
C LEU A 162 -24.76 -7.80 -2.20
N VAL A 163 -24.77 -8.81 -1.33
CA VAL A 163 -24.17 -10.12 -1.64
C VAL A 163 -24.88 -10.82 -2.79
N ARG A 164 -26.21 -10.72 -2.86
CA ARG A 164 -26.98 -11.25 -3.99
C ARG A 164 -26.61 -10.51 -5.28
N ASP A 165 -26.53 -9.19 -5.25
CA ASP A 165 -26.15 -8.38 -6.41
C ASP A 165 -24.75 -8.75 -6.90
N VAL A 166 -23.80 -8.96 -6.00
CA VAL A 166 -22.45 -9.44 -6.36
C VAL A 166 -22.52 -10.81 -7.05
N ARG A 167 -23.33 -11.75 -6.55
CA ARG A 167 -23.50 -13.07 -7.19
C ARG A 167 -24.15 -12.97 -8.57
N ASP A 168 -25.17 -12.13 -8.70
CA ASP A 168 -25.91 -11.96 -9.95
C ASP A 168 -25.05 -11.32 -11.06
N HIS A 169 -23.98 -10.61 -10.67
CA HIS A 169 -23.02 -9.98 -11.56
C HIS A 169 -21.64 -10.68 -11.56
N GLU A 170 -21.57 -11.93 -11.07
CA GLU A 170 -20.32 -12.70 -11.06
C GLU A 170 -19.73 -12.80 -12.48
N GLY A 171 -18.42 -12.55 -12.58
CA GLY A 171 -17.71 -12.49 -13.87
C GLY A 171 -17.62 -11.10 -14.49
N MET A 172 -18.39 -10.11 -14.03
CA MET A 172 -18.25 -8.71 -14.49
C MET A 172 -17.10 -7.96 -13.83
N PHE A 173 -16.55 -8.49 -12.74
CA PHE A 173 -15.41 -7.96 -11.99
C PHE A 173 -14.50 -9.10 -11.57
N ARG A 174 -13.26 -8.76 -11.20
CA ARG A 174 -12.24 -9.71 -10.74
C ARG A 174 -12.36 -10.02 -9.25
N SER A 175 -12.67 -9.01 -8.45
CA SER A 175 -12.79 -9.14 -7.00
C SER A 175 -13.64 -8.01 -6.43
N VAL A 176 -14.19 -8.21 -5.24
CA VAL A 176 -15.00 -7.21 -4.53
C VAL A 176 -14.45 -6.99 -3.13
N VAL A 177 -14.17 -5.75 -2.79
CA VAL A 177 -13.80 -5.34 -1.44
C VAL A 177 -14.91 -4.47 -0.88
N VAL A 178 -15.36 -4.80 0.32
CA VAL A 178 -16.32 -3.98 1.07
C VAL A 178 -15.67 -3.55 2.37
N ILE A 179 -15.66 -2.25 2.65
CA ILE A 179 -15.13 -1.66 3.87
C ILE A 179 -16.28 -0.93 4.58
N LEU A 180 -16.61 -1.38 5.79
CA LEU A 180 -17.72 -0.88 6.58
C LEU A 180 -17.19 -0.14 7.82
N ASP A 181 -17.24 1.19 7.80
CA ASP A 181 -17.03 2.05 8.97
C ASP A 181 -18.35 2.37 9.67
N CYS A 182 -18.95 1.34 10.27
CA CYS A 182 -20.21 1.45 10.98
C CYS A 182 -20.24 0.57 12.24
N CYS A 183 -21.19 0.87 13.13
CA CYS A 183 -21.47 0.05 14.32
C CYS A 183 -22.10 -1.30 13.93
N ASN A 184 -21.99 -2.31 14.80
CA ASN A 184 -22.72 -3.59 14.70
C ASN A 184 -22.42 -4.48 13.47
N ALA A 185 -21.26 -4.32 12.81
CA ALA A 185 -20.92 -5.17 11.67
C ALA A 185 -20.69 -6.66 12.01
N GLY A 186 -20.78 -7.06 13.28
CA GLY A 186 -20.75 -8.47 13.68
C GLY A 186 -21.89 -9.33 13.13
N ALA A 187 -22.97 -8.73 12.63
CA ALA A 187 -24.03 -9.44 11.89
C ALA A 187 -23.53 -10.15 10.62
N LEU A 188 -22.32 -9.83 10.13
CA LEU A 188 -21.66 -10.50 9.00
C LEU A 188 -21.28 -11.98 9.26
N ALA A 189 -21.36 -12.46 10.50
CA ALA A 189 -20.94 -13.82 10.86
C ALA A 189 -21.68 -14.91 10.05
N GLY A 190 -23.00 -14.74 9.85
CA GLY A 190 -23.86 -15.71 9.16
C GLY A 190 -23.88 -15.60 7.64
N VAL A 191 -23.24 -14.59 7.06
CA VAL A 191 -23.29 -14.33 5.61
C VAL A 191 -22.34 -15.27 4.87
N ASP A 192 -22.77 -15.83 3.75
CA ASP A 192 -21.94 -16.62 2.85
C ASP A 192 -21.38 -15.72 1.74
N LEU A 193 -20.07 -15.47 1.74
CA LEU A 193 -19.46 -14.56 0.76
C LEU A 193 -19.19 -15.27 -0.57
N PRO A 194 -19.43 -14.62 -1.72
CA PRO A 194 -18.97 -15.08 -3.02
C PRO A 194 -17.44 -15.22 -3.06
N ARG A 195 -16.94 -15.98 -4.04
CA ARG A 195 -15.50 -16.09 -4.31
C ARG A 195 -14.92 -14.71 -4.68
N ASP A 196 -13.67 -14.48 -4.28
CA ASP A 196 -12.92 -13.24 -4.49
C ASP A 196 -13.58 -11.99 -3.89
N MET A 197 -14.33 -12.18 -2.79
CA MET A 197 -14.89 -11.09 -2.00
C MET A 197 -14.22 -11.00 -0.62
N ALA A 198 -13.91 -9.77 -0.20
CA ALA A 198 -13.45 -9.46 1.15
C ALA A 198 -14.30 -8.35 1.78
N VAL A 199 -14.56 -8.49 3.08
CA VAL A 199 -15.29 -7.53 3.89
C VAL A 199 -14.44 -7.17 5.10
N LEU A 200 -14.05 -5.90 5.20
CA LEU A 200 -13.48 -5.30 6.40
C LEU A 200 -14.57 -4.53 7.10
N ALA A 201 -14.68 -4.68 8.42
CA ALA A 201 -15.57 -3.84 9.19
C ALA A 201 -14.92 -3.31 10.47
N ALA A 202 -15.34 -2.12 10.87
CA ALA A 202 -14.72 -1.32 11.91
C ALA A 202 -14.92 -1.85 13.33
N ALA A 203 -16.02 -2.53 13.60
CA ALA A 203 -16.40 -3.01 14.94
C ALA A 203 -17.14 -4.36 14.90
N ARG A 204 -17.03 -5.15 15.97
CA ARG A 204 -17.79 -6.40 16.13
C ARG A 204 -19.22 -6.14 16.64
N ASP A 205 -20.01 -7.22 16.77
CA ASP A 205 -21.36 -7.16 17.31
C ASP A 205 -21.37 -6.54 18.72
N GLY A 206 -22.24 -5.56 18.96
CA GLY A 206 -22.36 -4.83 20.23
C GLY A 206 -21.23 -3.83 20.53
N GLU A 207 -20.31 -3.59 19.60
CA GLU A 207 -19.28 -2.54 19.70
C GLU A 207 -19.67 -1.33 18.82
N ALA A 208 -19.54 -0.12 19.39
CA ALA A 208 -19.75 1.12 18.65
C ALA A 208 -18.46 1.54 17.92
N ALA A 209 -18.58 1.87 16.63
CA ALA A 209 -17.59 2.68 15.93
C ALA A 209 -17.56 4.09 16.57
N ARG A 210 -16.37 4.68 16.70
CA ARG A 210 -16.19 5.95 17.42
C ARG A 210 -15.52 6.99 16.56
N GLU A 211 -16.00 8.22 16.67
CA GLU A 211 -15.41 9.40 16.04
C GLU A 211 -14.16 9.90 16.81
N SER A 212 -13.16 10.38 16.09
CA SER A 212 -11.92 11.01 16.58
C SER A 212 -11.56 12.27 15.79
N GLY A 213 -11.86 13.44 16.36
CA GLY A 213 -11.43 14.70 15.77
C GLY A 213 -12.10 14.95 14.41
N ALA A 214 -11.32 14.83 13.31
CA ALA A 214 -11.80 15.06 11.95
C ALA A 214 -12.43 13.82 11.30
N HIS A 215 -12.10 12.62 11.78
CA HIS A 215 -12.45 11.34 11.16
C HIS A 215 -12.95 10.30 12.17
N GLY A 216 -13.52 9.19 11.72
CA GLY A 216 -13.69 7.99 12.53
C GLY A 216 -12.34 7.36 12.93
N ARG A 217 -12.25 6.75 14.13
CA ARG A 217 -11.00 6.10 14.60
C ARG A 217 -10.51 5.00 13.65
N PHE A 218 -11.44 4.27 13.05
CA PHE A 218 -11.13 3.23 12.08
C PHE A 218 -10.60 3.82 10.78
N THR A 219 -11.25 4.87 10.27
CA THR A 219 -10.78 5.60 9.09
C THR A 219 -9.41 6.25 9.32
N ASP A 220 -9.16 6.91 10.45
CA ASP A 220 -7.83 7.44 10.81
C ASP A 220 -6.75 6.35 10.76
N ALA A 221 -7.02 5.19 11.38
CA ALA A 221 -6.11 4.06 11.37
C ALA A 221 -5.89 3.51 9.95
N MET A 222 -6.95 3.44 9.12
CA MET A 222 -6.84 3.03 7.72
C MET A 222 -5.99 3.99 6.90
N LEU A 223 -6.21 5.30 7.02
CA LEU A 223 -5.46 6.31 6.29
C LEU A 223 -3.97 6.23 6.63
N MET A 224 -3.62 6.13 7.92
CA MET A 224 -2.24 5.92 8.36
C MET A 224 -1.64 4.64 7.77
N CYS A 225 -2.39 3.54 7.76
CA CYS A 225 -1.94 2.25 7.27
C CYS A 225 -1.77 2.22 5.73
N LEU A 226 -2.67 2.91 5.00
CA LEU A 226 -2.62 3.08 3.55
C LEU A 226 -1.48 3.98 3.08
N ASP A 227 -0.89 4.78 3.96
CA ASP A 227 0.28 5.62 3.65
C ASP A 227 1.63 4.86 3.77
N GLY A 228 1.57 3.54 3.93
CA GLY A 228 2.72 2.65 3.80
C GLY A 228 3.04 1.81 5.02
N ALA A 229 2.34 2.03 6.15
CA ALA A 229 2.46 1.16 7.32
C ALA A 229 2.01 -0.30 7.02
N SER A 230 1.15 -0.49 6.01
CA SER A 230 0.67 -1.81 5.58
C SER A 230 1.34 -2.35 4.32
N ALA A 231 2.40 -1.72 3.84
CA ALA A 231 3.05 -2.13 2.61
C ALA A 231 3.92 -3.38 2.81
N ASP A 232 3.81 -4.32 1.88
CA ASP A 232 4.80 -5.39 1.75
C ASP A 232 6.13 -4.85 1.21
N VAL A 233 7.12 -5.72 0.99
CA VAL A 233 8.43 -5.30 0.46
C VAL A 233 8.41 -4.79 -0.98
N TYR A 234 7.30 -4.95 -1.69
CA TYR A 234 7.10 -4.48 -3.06
C TYR A 234 6.25 -3.20 -3.10
N GLY A 235 5.88 -2.65 -1.94
CA GLY A 235 5.03 -1.47 -1.84
C GLY A 235 3.55 -1.78 -1.88
N ASN A 236 3.13 -3.04 -1.96
CA ASN A 236 1.72 -3.36 -2.07
C ASN A 236 1.05 -3.31 -0.69
N VAL A 237 0.00 -2.50 -0.58
CA VAL A 237 -0.94 -2.54 0.53
C VAL A 237 -2.13 -3.38 0.11
N SER A 238 -2.28 -4.55 0.71
CA SER A 238 -3.38 -5.47 0.43
C SER A 238 -4.48 -5.37 1.46
N VAL A 239 -5.64 -5.95 1.16
CA VAL A 239 -6.78 -6.06 2.09
C VAL A 239 -6.35 -6.73 3.40
N VAL A 240 -5.59 -7.83 3.31
CA VAL A 240 -5.16 -8.59 4.49
C VAL A 240 -4.09 -7.84 5.29
N SER A 241 -3.12 -7.20 4.61
CA SER A 241 -2.08 -6.42 5.29
C SER A 241 -2.66 -5.17 5.96
N LEU A 242 -3.60 -4.50 5.29
CA LEU A 242 -4.33 -3.35 5.82
C LEU A 242 -5.11 -3.75 7.09
N PHE A 243 -5.92 -4.81 7.03
CA PHE A 243 -6.65 -5.30 8.19
C PHE A 243 -5.73 -5.59 9.39
N SER A 244 -4.61 -6.27 9.14
CA SER A 244 -3.68 -6.69 10.20
C SER A 244 -3.08 -5.50 10.93
N ASN A 245 -2.64 -4.47 10.20
CA ASN A 245 -2.02 -3.28 10.80
C ASN A 245 -3.04 -2.32 11.42
N VAL A 246 -4.21 -2.14 10.80
CA VAL A 246 -5.31 -1.35 11.38
C VAL A 246 -5.74 -1.96 12.71
N SER A 247 -5.89 -3.29 12.76
CA SER A 247 -6.21 -4.01 14.00
C SER A 247 -5.14 -3.80 15.08
N ALA A 248 -3.86 -3.86 14.70
CA ALA A 248 -2.74 -3.62 15.62
C ALA A 248 -2.72 -2.18 16.14
N ALA A 249 -2.94 -1.19 15.26
CA ALA A 249 -2.98 0.23 15.61
C ALA A 249 -4.11 0.53 16.60
N LEU A 250 -5.33 0.03 16.33
CA LEU A 250 -6.48 0.22 17.22
C LEU A 250 -6.31 -0.51 18.55
N ALA A 251 -5.66 -1.68 18.56
CA ALA A 251 -5.33 -2.39 19.79
C ALA A 251 -4.31 -1.60 20.66
N ALA A 252 -3.35 -0.94 20.03
CA ALA A 252 -2.31 -0.17 20.72
C ALA A 252 -2.84 1.12 21.37
N ASP A 253 -3.89 1.74 20.82
CA ASP A 253 -4.44 3.01 21.30
C ASP A 253 -5.10 2.91 22.71
N GLY A 254 -5.32 1.69 23.24
CA GLY A 254 -5.64 1.46 24.67
C GLY A 254 -6.98 2.04 25.19
N ARG A 255 -7.69 2.83 24.38
CA ARG A 255 -8.90 3.60 24.74
C ARG A 255 -10.24 2.84 24.58
N GLY A 256 -10.18 1.52 24.48
CA GLY A 256 -11.35 0.65 24.46
C GLY A 256 -11.70 0.08 23.08
N ALA A 257 -11.72 -1.25 23.08
CA ALA A 257 -12.61 -2.22 22.43
C ALA A 257 -13.08 -2.06 20.97
N GLN A 258 -12.67 -1.10 20.16
CA GLN A 258 -12.99 -1.18 18.74
C GLN A 258 -12.12 -2.25 18.08
N ARG A 259 -12.70 -3.40 17.72
CA ARG A 259 -11.99 -4.53 17.12
C ARG A 259 -12.45 -4.74 15.68
N PRO A 260 -11.61 -4.37 14.70
CA PRO A 260 -11.94 -4.66 13.32
C PRO A 260 -12.15 -6.15 13.08
N MET A 261 -12.91 -6.46 12.05
CA MET A 261 -13.09 -7.82 11.55
C MET A 261 -12.81 -7.90 10.06
N LEU A 262 -12.25 -9.03 9.64
CA LEU A 262 -12.06 -9.40 8.25
C LEU A 262 -12.81 -10.70 8.01
N LYS A 263 -13.72 -10.70 7.04
CA LYS A 263 -14.31 -11.91 6.47
C LYS A 263 -13.99 -11.92 4.99
N ALA A 264 -13.37 -12.98 4.50
CA ALA A 264 -12.89 -13.01 3.12
C ALA A 264 -12.91 -14.42 2.55
N PHE A 265 -13.26 -14.53 1.28
CA PHE A 265 -13.07 -15.73 0.46
C PHE A 265 -12.22 -15.33 -0.74
N LEU A 266 -10.90 -15.44 -0.59
CA LEU A 266 -9.93 -14.95 -1.58
C LEU A 266 -9.11 -16.10 -2.16
N ASP A 267 -9.05 -16.22 -3.48
CA ASP A 267 -8.05 -17.07 -4.13
C ASP A 267 -6.68 -16.39 -4.18
N ARG A 268 -6.67 -15.05 -4.21
CA ARG A 268 -5.49 -14.19 -4.16
C ARG A 268 -5.78 -12.96 -3.33
N ASP A 269 -4.75 -12.43 -2.68
CA ASP A 269 -4.88 -11.18 -1.96
C ASP A 269 -5.14 -10.01 -2.94
N ILE A 270 -5.98 -9.07 -2.53
CA ILE A 270 -6.41 -7.92 -3.35
C ILE A 270 -5.57 -6.72 -2.93
N VAL A 271 -4.80 -6.17 -3.86
CA VAL A 271 -3.98 -4.97 -3.61
C VAL A 271 -4.87 -3.74 -3.74
N LEU A 272 -4.91 -2.89 -2.71
CA LEU A 272 -5.70 -1.66 -2.70
C LEU A 272 -4.91 -0.47 -3.22
N LYS A 273 -3.62 -0.42 -2.92
CA LYS A 273 -2.73 0.69 -3.28
C LYS A 273 -1.28 0.25 -3.30
N ARG A 274 -0.47 0.87 -4.15
CA ARG A 274 1.00 0.83 -4.03
C ARG A 274 1.50 2.06 -3.30
N THR A 275 2.38 1.85 -2.33
CA THR A 275 3.04 2.89 -1.54
C THR A 275 4.55 2.78 -1.67
N ARG A 276 5.26 3.84 -1.30
CA ARG A 276 6.72 3.74 -1.16
C ARG A 276 7.05 2.93 0.08
N THR A 277 8.08 2.12 -0.01
CA THR A 277 8.59 1.29 1.08
C THR A 277 10.02 1.64 1.39
N GLY A 278 10.42 1.47 2.65
CA GLY A 278 11.83 1.54 3.04
C GLY A 278 12.69 0.41 2.44
N ILE A 279 12.04 -0.59 1.82
CA ILE A 279 12.65 -1.72 1.13
C ILE A 279 12.19 -1.68 -0.31
N THR A 280 13.04 -1.24 -1.24
CA THR A 280 12.68 -1.15 -2.67
C THR A 280 13.16 -2.36 -3.45
N GLU A 281 12.52 -2.66 -4.58
CA GLU A 281 12.99 -3.70 -5.51
C GLU A 281 14.44 -3.45 -5.91
N GLU A 282 14.81 -2.20 -6.22
CA GLU A 282 16.18 -1.81 -6.54
C GLU A 282 17.16 -2.19 -5.41
N MET A 283 16.78 -1.97 -4.15
CA MET A 283 17.60 -2.35 -3.01
C MET A 283 17.77 -3.87 -2.91
N MET A 284 16.73 -4.64 -3.25
CA MET A 284 16.76 -6.11 -3.27
C MET A 284 17.61 -6.67 -4.42
N THR A 285 17.49 -6.06 -5.60
CA THR A 285 18.34 -6.36 -6.76
C THR A 285 19.80 -6.08 -6.43
N ARG A 286 20.11 -4.91 -5.85
CA ARG A 286 21.47 -4.57 -5.43
C ARG A 286 22.03 -5.51 -4.37
N LEU A 287 21.21 -6.03 -3.45
CA LEU A 287 21.65 -7.02 -2.46
C LEU A 287 22.24 -8.29 -3.12
N VAL A 288 21.70 -8.70 -4.27
CA VAL A 288 22.17 -9.86 -5.04
C VAL A 288 23.31 -9.52 -5.98
N GLU A 289 23.26 -8.35 -6.61
CA GLU A 289 24.19 -7.98 -7.68
C GLU A 289 25.47 -7.31 -7.18
N ALA A 290 25.46 -6.72 -5.98
CA ALA A 290 26.57 -5.95 -5.45
C ALA A 290 27.88 -6.74 -5.46
N LYS A 291 28.96 -6.06 -5.89
CA LYS A 291 30.29 -6.62 -6.06
C LYS A 291 31.27 -5.98 -5.09
N ASP A 292 32.18 -6.78 -4.55
CA ASP A 292 33.29 -6.30 -3.72
C ASP A 292 34.32 -5.56 -4.60
N PRO A 293 34.50 -4.24 -4.42
CA PRO A 293 35.42 -3.46 -5.24
C PRO A 293 36.91 -3.81 -5.02
N ARG A 294 37.28 -4.51 -3.94
CA ARG A 294 38.68 -4.95 -3.69
C ARG A 294 39.21 -5.95 -4.74
N GLY A 295 38.32 -6.57 -5.52
CA GLY A 295 38.66 -7.60 -6.52
C GLY A 295 38.33 -7.22 -7.97
N ASN A 296 38.59 -5.96 -8.35
CA ASN A 296 38.17 -5.38 -9.65
C ASN A 296 36.66 -5.48 -9.91
N GLY A 297 35.83 -5.58 -8.86
CA GLY A 297 34.38 -5.66 -8.98
C GLY A 297 33.84 -6.99 -9.54
N THR A 298 34.62 -8.06 -9.53
CA THR A 298 34.18 -9.36 -10.09
C THR A 298 33.50 -10.27 -9.07
N ARG A 299 33.84 -10.14 -7.79
CA ARG A 299 33.36 -11.01 -6.70
C ARG A 299 32.07 -10.46 -6.11
N PRO A 300 31.01 -11.25 -5.94
CA PRO A 300 29.81 -10.81 -5.25
C PRO A 300 30.11 -10.53 -3.77
N VAL A 301 29.40 -9.56 -3.19
CA VAL A 301 29.44 -9.28 -1.74
C VAL A 301 28.91 -10.49 -0.97
N PHE A 302 27.77 -11.03 -1.40
CA PHE A 302 27.21 -12.28 -0.90
C PHE A 302 27.11 -13.28 -2.05
N ALA A 303 27.83 -14.40 -1.98
CA ALA A 303 27.76 -15.47 -2.98
C ALA A 303 26.54 -16.39 -2.75
N SER A 304 26.08 -16.47 -1.51
CA SER A 304 24.99 -17.30 -1.01
C SER A 304 24.34 -16.66 0.22
N ALA A 305 23.15 -17.14 0.60
CA ALA A 305 22.45 -16.72 1.81
C ALA A 305 23.28 -16.84 3.12
N ALA A 306 24.24 -17.77 3.16
CA ALA A 306 25.13 -18.00 4.29
C ALA A 306 26.46 -17.22 4.19
N SER A 307 26.62 -16.38 3.17
CA SER A 307 27.87 -15.64 2.97
C SER A 307 28.12 -14.62 4.08
N VAL A 308 29.39 -14.49 4.44
CA VAL A 308 29.87 -13.51 5.38
C VAL A 308 30.79 -12.55 4.64
N PHE A 309 30.46 -11.27 4.68
CA PHE A 309 31.27 -10.20 4.13
C PHE A 309 32.13 -9.57 5.21
N LYS A 310 33.41 -9.37 4.91
CA LYS A 310 34.36 -8.69 5.80
C LYS A 310 34.50 -7.22 5.39
N PRO A 311 33.94 -6.27 6.15
CA PRO A 311 34.07 -4.84 5.87
C PRO A 311 35.52 -4.38 6.07
N TYR A 312 35.86 -3.20 5.56
CA TYR A 312 37.25 -2.72 5.50
C TYR A 312 37.32 -1.20 5.48
N ALA A 313 38.46 -0.65 5.93
CA ALA A 313 38.64 0.78 6.21
C ALA A 313 38.29 1.70 5.04
N GLN A 314 38.61 1.34 3.79
CA GLN A 314 38.31 2.18 2.62
C GLN A 314 36.80 2.37 2.36
N MET A 315 35.92 1.60 2.99
CA MET A 315 34.46 1.82 2.92
C MET A 315 34.02 3.06 3.71
N GLU A 316 34.63 3.33 4.86
CA GLU A 316 34.35 4.52 5.68
C GLU A 316 35.28 5.70 5.37
N ALA A 317 36.55 5.42 5.07
CA ALA A 317 37.58 6.41 4.78
C ALA A 317 38.28 6.06 3.45
N PRO A 318 37.63 6.30 2.30
CA PRO A 318 38.19 6.00 0.99
C PRO A 318 39.46 6.82 0.75
N LEU A 319 40.48 6.20 0.15
CA LEU A 319 41.57 6.95 -0.44
C LEU A 319 41.00 7.71 -1.65
N PRO A 320 41.20 9.04 -1.75
CA PRO A 320 40.87 9.78 -2.95
C PRO A 320 41.55 9.18 -4.19
N ALA A 321 40.90 9.29 -5.36
CA ALA A 321 41.45 8.77 -6.62
C ALA A 321 42.80 9.39 -6.99
N ASP A 322 43.12 10.57 -6.45
CA ASP A 322 44.37 11.32 -6.62
C ASP A 322 45.39 11.08 -5.49
N GLY A 323 45.10 10.21 -4.52
CA GLY A 323 45.97 9.93 -3.38
C GLY A 323 45.98 11.00 -2.28
N GLY A 324 45.03 11.94 -2.29
CA GLY A 324 44.86 12.98 -1.27
C GLY A 324 44.41 12.47 0.12
N ARG A 325 44.05 13.38 1.03
CA ARG A 325 43.47 13.00 2.33
C ARG A 325 42.02 12.54 2.15
N PRO A 326 41.59 11.40 2.76
CA PRO A 326 40.19 10.99 2.80
C PRO A 326 39.33 12.11 3.39
N SER A 327 38.40 12.66 2.61
CA SER A 327 37.51 13.73 3.05
C SER A 327 36.19 13.61 2.31
N ARG A 328 35.06 13.70 3.03
CA ARG A 328 33.75 13.97 2.44
C ARG A 328 33.59 15.49 2.37
N SER A 329 33.30 16.03 1.18
CA SER A 329 32.92 17.43 1.02
C SER A 329 31.41 17.59 1.24
N PRO A 330 30.93 18.70 1.83
CA PRO A 330 29.51 19.04 1.83
C PRO A 330 28.90 19.14 0.42
N ASP A 331 29.74 19.35 -0.59
CA ASP A 331 29.33 19.49 -1.99
C ASP A 331 29.35 18.17 -2.78
N ASP A 332 29.85 17.06 -2.19
CA ASP A 332 29.95 15.78 -2.90
C ASP A 332 28.56 15.24 -3.24
N ARG A 333 28.35 14.86 -4.50
CA ARG A 333 27.10 14.23 -4.96
C ARG A 333 27.25 12.70 -4.97
N PRO A 334 26.15 11.94 -4.95
CA PRO A 334 26.21 10.47 -5.03
C PRO A 334 26.98 9.94 -6.25
N GLU A 335 26.95 10.66 -7.38
CA GLU A 335 27.76 10.33 -8.56
C GLU A 335 29.27 10.36 -8.29
N ASP A 336 29.75 11.26 -7.44
CA ASP A 336 31.18 11.50 -7.14
C ASP A 336 31.78 10.42 -6.22
N PHE A 337 30.93 9.58 -5.61
CA PHE A 337 31.38 8.55 -4.69
C PHE A 337 32.14 7.42 -5.40
N THR A 338 33.27 7.03 -4.80
CA THR A 338 34.02 5.82 -5.18
C THR A 338 33.14 4.57 -5.04
N PRO A 339 33.44 3.47 -5.75
CA PRO A 339 32.72 2.20 -5.59
C PRO A 339 32.67 1.69 -4.15
N HIS A 340 33.70 1.96 -3.34
CA HIS A 340 33.76 1.59 -1.93
C HIS A 340 32.76 2.38 -1.07
N GLN A 341 32.64 3.69 -1.31
CA GLN A 341 31.66 4.55 -0.65
C GLN A 341 30.23 4.18 -1.04
N LYS A 342 29.98 3.90 -2.32
CA LYS A 342 28.66 3.47 -2.81
C LYS A 342 28.22 2.18 -2.12
N LEU A 343 29.11 1.18 -2.02
CA LEU A 343 28.83 -0.07 -1.29
C LEU A 343 28.58 0.18 0.20
N MET A 344 29.29 1.14 0.82
CA MET A 344 29.08 1.49 2.22
C MET A 344 27.68 2.06 2.47
N ASP A 345 27.21 2.95 1.60
CA ASP A 345 25.87 3.53 1.72
C ASP A 345 24.78 2.48 1.43
N GLU A 346 25.04 1.53 0.52
CA GLU A 346 24.17 0.36 0.33
C GLU A 346 24.07 -0.49 1.61
N MET A 347 25.19 -0.77 2.28
CA MET A 347 25.18 -1.51 3.55
C MET A 347 24.39 -0.77 4.63
N LYS A 348 24.54 0.56 4.75
CA LYS A 348 23.73 1.37 5.67
C LYS A 348 22.24 1.26 5.35
N THR A 349 21.90 1.27 4.06
CA THR A 349 20.51 1.11 3.59
C THR A 349 19.97 -0.28 3.94
N TRP A 350 20.69 -1.36 3.62
CA TRP A 350 20.31 -2.73 3.96
C TRP A 350 20.21 -2.98 5.46
N ARG A 351 21.08 -2.35 6.27
CA ARG A 351 21.02 -2.41 7.74
C ARG A 351 19.76 -1.75 8.26
N ASN A 352 19.44 -0.53 7.80
CA ASN A 352 18.22 0.18 8.21
C ASN A 352 16.96 -0.59 7.77
N ALA A 353 17.08 -1.35 6.68
CA ALA A 353 16.11 -2.31 6.21
C ALA A 353 16.25 -3.70 6.85
N TYR A 354 16.97 -3.90 7.96
CA TYR A 354 17.10 -5.19 8.67
C TYR A 354 17.42 -6.42 7.77
N LEU A 355 18.08 -6.22 6.63
CA LEU A 355 18.46 -7.30 5.70
C LEU A 355 19.84 -7.89 6.05
N ILE A 356 20.68 -7.09 6.70
CA ILE A 356 22.00 -7.51 7.14
C ILE A 356 22.13 -7.34 8.66
N ASP A 357 22.92 -8.23 9.25
CA ASP A 357 23.38 -8.19 10.63
C ASP A 357 24.87 -7.85 10.64
N ILE A 358 25.27 -7.03 11.61
CA ILE A 358 26.63 -6.51 11.73
C ILE A 358 27.15 -6.91 13.09
N VAL A 359 28.22 -7.71 13.09
CA VAL A 359 28.79 -8.27 14.29
C VAL A 359 30.27 -7.96 14.42
N ASN A 360 30.76 -7.84 15.65
CA ASN A 360 32.18 -7.72 15.95
C ASN A 360 32.90 -9.08 15.74
N GLU A 361 34.20 -9.13 16.01
CA GLU A 361 35.00 -10.37 15.90
C GLU A 361 34.50 -11.52 16.79
N LYS A 362 33.81 -11.21 17.88
CA LYS A 362 33.22 -12.18 18.80
C LYS A 362 31.82 -12.65 18.38
N GLY A 363 31.26 -12.08 17.30
CA GLY A 363 29.92 -12.39 16.83
C GLY A 363 28.80 -11.64 17.56
N GLU A 364 29.13 -10.62 18.35
CA GLU A 364 28.17 -9.79 19.07
C GLU A 364 27.72 -8.60 18.19
N PRO A 365 26.46 -8.14 18.29
CA PRO A 365 25.98 -7.00 17.51
C PRO A 365 26.84 -5.75 17.71
N THR A 366 27.19 -5.06 16.62
CA THR A 366 27.97 -3.82 16.65
C THR A 366 27.54 -2.86 15.54
N ASP A 367 27.97 -1.60 15.62
CA ASP A 367 27.75 -0.64 14.54
C ASP A 367 28.71 -0.91 13.36
N LEU A 368 28.27 -0.54 12.16
CA LEU A 368 29.03 -0.72 10.93
C LEU A 368 30.42 -0.06 10.99
N PHE A 369 30.52 1.10 11.62
CA PHE A 369 31.80 1.79 11.83
C PHE A 369 32.78 0.91 12.64
N TRP A 370 32.34 0.38 13.78
CA TRP A 370 33.19 -0.48 14.62
C TRP A 370 33.48 -1.81 13.94
N ALA A 371 32.56 -2.38 13.16
CA ALA A 371 32.85 -3.57 12.37
C ALA A 371 33.95 -3.31 11.32
N VAL A 372 34.02 -2.11 10.75
CA VAL A 372 35.09 -1.71 9.82
C VAL A 372 36.42 -1.55 10.53
N VAL A 373 36.43 -0.91 11.71
CA VAL A 373 37.66 -0.57 12.46
C VAL A 373 38.23 -1.78 13.20
N ASP A 374 37.36 -2.57 13.85
CA ASP A 374 37.74 -3.63 14.79
C ASP A 374 37.61 -5.04 14.19
N GLY A 375 37.60 -5.20 12.86
CA GLY A 375 37.68 -6.52 12.22
C GLY A 375 36.37 -7.35 12.24
N GLY A 376 35.22 -6.70 12.32
CA GLY A 376 33.90 -7.33 12.35
C GLY A 376 33.49 -8.07 11.07
N SER A 377 32.22 -8.46 10.99
CA SER A 377 31.63 -9.10 9.82
C SER A 377 30.19 -8.70 9.61
N ILE A 378 29.78 -8.74 8.35
CA ILE A 378 28.42 -8.51 7.90
C ILE A 378 27.88 -9.84 7.36
N ARG A 379 26.68 -10.21 7.77
CA ARG A 379 25.98 -11.40 7.26
C ARG A 379 24.54 -11.05 6.94
N LEU A 380 23.87 -11.85 6.12
CA LEU A 380 22.44 -11.68 5.91
C LEU A 380 21.67 -12.09 7.17
N THR A 381 20.63 -11.33 7.53
CA THR A 381 19.64 -11.76 8.52
C THR A 381 18.79 -12.91 7.93
N PRO A 382 17.98 -13.64 8.72
CA PRO A 382 17.01 -14.59 8.15
C PRO A 382 16.11 -13.96 7.08
N ARG A 383 15.74 -12.67 7.26
CA ARG A 383 14.98 -11.90 6.28
C ARG A 383 15.79 -11.60 5.02
N GLY A 384 17.03 -11.13 5.17
CA GLY A 384 17.91 -10.87 4.03
C GLY A 384 18.22 -12.14 3.22
N ALA A 385 18.48 -13.25 3.92
CA ALA A 385 18.72 -14.55 3.31
C ALA A 385 17.53 -15.04 2.49
N TYR A 386 16.32 -14.95 3.04
CA TYR A 386 15.09 -15.31 2.33
C TYR A 386 14.93 -14.53 1.03
N TYR A 387 15.08 -13.21 1.08
CA TYR A 387 14.90 -12.39 -0.11
C TYR A 387 16.06 -12.51 -1.11
N PHE A 388 17.29 -12.69 -0.64
CA PHE A 388 18.43 -12.97 -1.50
C PHE A 388 18.18 -14.23 -2.35
N ASP A 389 17.70 -15.30 -1.73
CA ASP A 389 17.36 -16.55 -2.44
C ASP A 389 16.16 -16.37 -3.38
N LEU A 390 15.14 -15.62 -2.95
CA LEU A 390 13.98 -15.32 -3.79
C LEU A 390 14.38 -14.59 -5.07
N MET A 391 15.20 -13.53 -4.93
CA MET A 391 15.69 -12.73 -6.06
C MET A 391 16.60 -13.57 -6.97
N LYS A 392 17.53 -14.36 -6.42
CA LYS A 392 18.37 -15.27 -7.23
C LYS A 392 17.56 -16.25 -8.07
N ARG A 393 16.50 -16.84 -7.49
CA ARG A 393 15.59 -17.75 -8.22
C ARG A 393 14.85 -17.04 -9.34
N GLN A 394 14.41 -15.81 -9.10
CA GLN A 394 13.69 -15.00 -10.08
C GLN A 394 14.60 -14.59 -11.24
N SER A 395 15.81 -14.09 -10.96
CA SER A 395 16.78 -13.65 -11.97
C SER A 395 17.44 -14.79 -12.76
N GLY A 396 17.13 -16.05 -12.46
CA GLY A 396 17.81 -17.22 -13.05
C GLY A 396 19.29 -17.35 -12.68
N MET A 397 19.77 -16.56 -11.71
CA MET A 397 21.13 -16.55 -11.22
C MET A 397 21.30 -17.69 -10.21
N ARG A 398 21.87 -18.82 -10.64
CA ARG A 398 22.27 -19.90 -9.73
C ARG A 398 23.47 -19.47 -8.87
#